data_AF-A0A832CK77-F1
#
_entry.id   AF-A0A832CK77-F1
#
_cell.length_a   1.000
_cell.length_b   1.000
_cell.length_c   1.000
_cell.angle_alpha   90.00
_cell.angle_beta   90.00
_cell.angle_gamma   90.00
#
_symmetry.space_group_name_H-M   'P 1'
#
loop_
_entity.id
_entity.type
_entity.pdbx_description
1 polymer ?
#
loop_
_entity_poly.entity_id
_entity_poly.type
_entity_poly.pdbx_seq_one_letter_code
_entity_poly.pdbx_strand_id
1 'polypeptide(L)'
;MASSPRERALKRAKLMKRLVEQLDAVRALKLFNTADALRAMSELSLSGDPWSELRSVLTEIAKIPQREPFFAKIRRFDKVSNTLLWTSLAFSISSLLMLSILHLEGSLAVLLMIAALVLLNIAYMLKLYVLTKLRWIYASRSSEIRGKDDLFRRSADQLLARMRGELRKAGVDPSTVTFKLYFDDYSQLRVVGKGRGFYRLTFR
;
A
#
# COMPACT_ATOMS: atom_id res chain seq x y z
N MET A 1 -22.79 1.43 -16.67
CA MET A 1 -23.27 0.09 -16.27
C MET A 1 -23.24 -0.01 -14.75
N ALA A 2 -24.39 -0.23 -14.10
CA ALA A 2 -24.45 -0.38 -12.65
C ALA A 2 -23.86 -1.75 -12.25
N SER A 3 -22.86 -1.77 -11.38
CA SER A 3 -22.25 -3.01 -10.89
C SER A 3 -23.28 -3.88 -10.16
N SER A 4 -23.20 -5.20 -10.39
CA SER A 4 -24.10 -6.16 -9.74
C SER A 4 -23.90 -6.16 -8.22
N PRO A 5 -24.92 -6.54 -7.42
CA PRO A 5 -24.79 -6.60 -5.96
C PRO A 5 -23.61 -7.48 -5.50
N ARG A 6 -23.36 -8.58 -6.23
CA ARG A 6 -22.22 -9.48 -5.98
C ARG A 6 -20.88 -8.81 -6.26
N GLU A 7 -20.74 -8.08 -7.36
CA GLU A 7 -19.52 -7.33 -7.68
C GLU A 7 -19.23 -6.25 -6.64
N ARG A 8 -20.26 -5.54 -6.16
CA ARG A 8 -20.10 -4.54 -5.11
C ARG A 8 -19.60 -5.17 -3.82
N ALA A 9 -20.20 -6.28 -3.40
CA ALA A 9 -19.78 -7.02 -2.21
C ALA A 9 -18.33 -7.51 -2.35
N LEU A 10 -17.95 -8.04 -3.52
CA LEU A 10 -16.57 -8.46 -3.79
C LEU A 10 -15.59 -7.29 -3.76
N LYS A 11 -15.94 -6.15 -4.36
CA LYS A 11 -15.10 -4.93 -4.33
C LYS A 11 -14.90 -4.44 -2.91
N ARG A 12 -15.96 -4.41 -2.09
CA ARG A 12 -15.88 -4.05 -0.67
C ARG A 12 -15.01 -5.04 0.10
N ALA A 13 -15.13 -6.34 -0.14
CA ALA A 13 -14.29 -7.33 0.49
C ALA A 13 -12.80 -7.14 0.14
N LYS A 14 -12.48 -6.87 -1.14
CA LYS A 14 -11.10 -6.55 -1.56
C LYS A 14 -10.55 -5.29 -0.85
N LEU A 15 -11.38 -4.25 -0.69
CA LEU A 15 -11.01 -3.04 0.05
C LEU A 15 -10.77 -3.33 1.54
N MET A 16 -11.63 -4.13 2.17
CA MET A 16 -11.46 -4.54 3.57
C MET A 16 -10.17 -5.35 3.76
N LYS A 17 -9.87 -6.30 2.85
CA LYS A 17 -8.62 -7.05 2.86
C LYS A 17 -7.40 -6.12 2.80
N ARG A 18 -7.41 -5.17 1.86
CA ARG A 18 -6.32 -4.19 1.72
C ARG A 18 -6.17 -3.37 3.00
N LEU A 19 -7.28 -2.91 3.60
CA LEU A 19 -7.23 -2.15 4.84
C LEU A 19 -6.66 -2.99 6.00
N VAL A 20 -7.08 -4.24 6.17
CA VAL A 20 -6.51 -5.16 7.18
C VAL A 20 -5.00 -5.32 7.01
N GLU A 21 -4.53 -5.56 5.78
CA GLU A 21 -3.10 -5.68 5.48
C GLU A 21 -2.33 -4.37 5.77
N GLN A 22 -2.95 -3.21 5.55
CA GLN A 22 -2.34 -1.92 5.90
C GLN A 22 -2.26 -1.71 7.41
N LEU A 23 -3.32 -2.02 8.17
CA LEU A 23 -3.31 -1.88 9.63
C LEU A 23 -2.27 -2.79 10.27
N ASP A 24 -2.18 -4.03 9.81
CA ASP A 24 -1.17 -4.99 10.23
C ASP A 24 0.26 -4.51 9.88
N ALA A 25 0.47 -3.95 8.68
CA ALA A 25 1.76 -3.36 8.30
C ALA A 25 2.14 -2.14 9.15
N VAL A 26 1.17 -1.32 9.57
CA VAL A 26 1.40 -0.21 10.52
C VAL A 26 1.86 -0.75 11.87
N ARG A 27 1.15 -1.74 12.44
CA ARG A 27 1.54 -2.41 13.70
C ARG A 27 2.97 -2.95 13.63
N ALA A 28 3.33 -3.56 12.49
CA ALA A 28 4.64 -4.16 12.31
C ALA A 28 5.76 -3.15 11.99
N LEU A 29 5.44 -1.86 11.83
CA LEU A 29 6.35 -0.82 11.35
C LEU A 29 7.05 -1.22 10.03
N LYS A 30 6.28 -1.86 9.14
CA LYS A 30 6.73 -2.30 7.83
C LYS A 30 6.26 -1.33 6.76
N LEU A 31 6.29 -1.74 5.49
CA LEU A 31 5.82 -0.91 4.39
C LEU A 31 4.31 -0.73 4.51
N PHE A 32 3.88 0.45 4.96
CA PHE A 32 2.49 0.86 5.03
C PHE A 32 2.28 2.21 4.34
N ASN A 33 1.03 2.47 3.95
CA ASN A 33 0.58 3.73 3.39
C ASN A 33 -0.67 4.19 4.14
N THR A 34 -0.50 5.15 5.05
CA THR A 34 -1.59 5.72 5.83
C THR A 34 -2.62 6.44 4.96
N ALA A 35 -2.21 7.04 3.84
CA ALA A 35 -3.13 7.70 2.92
C ALA A 35 -4.05 6.69 2.21
N ASP A 36 -3.51 5.54 1.81
CA ASP A 36 -4.31 4.44 1.25
C ASP A 36 -5.27 3.84 2.28
N ALA A 37 -4.81 3.70 3.54
CA ALA A 37 -5.67 3.22 4.62
C ALA A 37 -6.84 4.19 4.89
N LEU A 38 -6.57 5.49 4.99
CA LEU A 38 -7.59 6.52 5.17
C LEU A 38 -8.58 6.57 3.98
N ARG A 39 -8.07 6.42 2.75
CA ARG A 39 -8.92 6.32 1.55
C ARG A 39 -9.84 5.10 1.61
N ALA A 40 -9.30 3.92 1.94
CA ALA A 40 -10.08 2.70 2.08
C ALA A 40 -11.16 2.83 3.18
N MET A 41 -10.85 3.48 4.32
CA MET A 41 -11.84 3.77 5.35
C MET A 41 -12.97 4.67 4.84
N SER A 42 -12.65 5.67 4.03
CA SER A 42 -13.64 6.57 3.41
C SER A 42 -14.51 5.83 2.39
N GLU A 43 -13.91 5.02 1.51
CA GLU A 43 -14.64 4.24 0.49
C GLU A 43 -15.55 3.17 1.10
N LEU A 44 -15.18 2.63 2.27
CA LEU A 44 -15.98 1.67 3.02
C LEU A 44 -17.06 2.34 3.90
N SER A 45 -17.12 3.68 3.91
CA SER A 45 -18.01 4.48 4.76
C SER A 45 -17.93 4.08 6.24
N LEU A 46 -16.72 3.85 6.75
CA LEU A 46 -16.50 3.47 8.14
C LEU A 46 -16.61 4.72 9.04
N SER A 47 -17.66 4.77 9.85
CA SER A 47 -17.97 5.84 10.79
C SER A 47 -18.36 5.28 12.17
N GLY A 48 -18.28 6.12 13.20
CA GLY A 48 -18.46 5.72 14.60
C GLY A 48 -17.22 5.02 15.18
N ASP A 49 -17.35 4.52 16.40
CA ASP A 49 -16.26 3.81 17.08
C ASP A 49 -16.12 2.38 16.55
N PRO A 50 -14.90 1.84 16.42
CA PRO A 50 -13.58 2.43 16.71
C PRO A 50 -12.97 3.22 15.52
N TRP A 51 -13.74 3.48 14.45
CA TRP A 51 -13.22 4.02 13.18
C TRP A 51 -12.85 5.50 13.25
N SER A 52 -13.57 6.28 14.05
CA SER A 52 -13.25 7.67 14.42
C SER A 52 -11.84 7.77 15.03
N GLU A 53 -11.58 6.96 16.06
CA GLU A 53 -10.30 6.88 16.75
C GLU A 53 -9.19 6.39 15.82
N LEU A 54 -9.45 5.32 15.06
CA LEU A 54 -8.50 4.78 14.08
C LEU A 54 -8.12 5.84 13.03
N ARG A 55 -9.08 6.62 12.54
CA ARG A 55 -8.84 7.69 11.57
C ARG A 55 -7.95 8.78 12.17
N SER A 56 -8.22 9.17 13.41
CA SER A 56 -7.39 10.14 14.13
C SER A 56 -5.95 9.64 14.27
N VAL A 57 -5.78 8.40 14.75
CA VAL A 57 -4.46 7.77 14.92
C VAL A 57 -3.70 7.65 13.60
N LEU A 58 -4.34 7.15 12.53
CA LEU A 58 -3.69 7.05 11.21
C LEU A 58 -3.29 8.42 10.65
N THR A 59 -4.09 9.45 10.93
CA THR A 59 -3.78 10.84 10.53
C THR A 59 -2.56 11.37 11.29
N GLU A 60 -2.47 11.11 12.60
CA GLU A 60 -1.29 11.47 13.38
C GLU A 60 -0.04 10.72 12.93
N ILE A 61 -0.13 9.42 12.65
CA ILE A 61 0.98 8.64 12.08
C ILE A 61 1.41 9.19 10.71
N ALA A 62 0.46 9.65 9.87
CA ALA A 62 0.78 10.27 8.59
C ALA A 62 1.55 11.59 8.73
N LYS A 63 1.39 12.30 9.86
CA LYS A 63 2.09 13.55 10.15
C LYS A 63 3.47 13.34 10.77
N ILE A 64 3.78 12.16 11.32
CA ILE A 64 5.08 11.88 11.95
C ILE A 64 6.27 12.34 11.10
N PRO A 65 6.37 12.00 9.79
CA PRO A 65 7.47 12.45 8.96
C PRO A 65 7.59 13.97 8.86
N GLN A 66 6.49 14.71 8.94
CA GLN A 66 6.46 16.16 8.76
C GLN A 66 7.14 16.93 9.89
N ARG A 67 7.31 16.28 11.05
CA ARG A 67 7.98 16.85 12.24
C ARG A 67 9.51 16.83 12.12
N GLU A 68 10.06 16.15 11.11
CA GLU A 68 11.50 16.00 10.93
C GLU A 68 12.09 17.11 10.02
N PRO A 69 13.24 17.70 10.38
CA PRO A 69 13.81 18.86 9.67
C PRO A 69 14.17 18.54 8.22
N PHE A 70 14.53 17.29 7.91
CA PHE A 70 14.90 16.84 6.57
C PHE A 70 13.71 16.33 5.74
N PHE A 71 12.47 16.39 6.25
CA PHE A 71 11.28 15.91 5.54
C PHE A 71 11.05 16.64 4.21
N ALA A 72 11.30 17.95 4.17
CA ALA A 72 11.20 18.72 2.94
C ALA A 72 12.12 18.17 1.83
N LYS A 73 13.33 17.70 2.19
CA LYS A 73 14.27 17.07 1.27
C LYS A 73 13.76 15.71 0.77
N ILE A 74 13.23 14.88 1.68
CA ILE A 74 12.60 13.59 1.32
C ILE A 74 11.45 13.81 0.34
N ARG A 75 10.56 14.77 0.62
CA ARG A 75 9.42 15.08 -0.24
C ARG A 75 9.85 15.57 -1.62
N ARG A 76 10.92 16.38 -1.71
CA ARG A 76 11.49 16.80 -3.00
C ARG A 76 12.04 15.61 -3.78
N PHE A 77 12.81 14.74 -3.14
CA PHE A 77 13.35 13.54 -3.80
C PHE A 77 12.27 12.58 -4.25
N ASP A 78 11.19 12.43 -3.49
CA ASP A 78 10.05 11.61 -3.92
C ASP A 78 9.37 12.19 -5.17
N LYS A 79 9.16 13.52 -5.20
CA LYS A 79 8.61 14.21 -6.38
C LYS A 79 9.52 14.06 -7.60
N VAL A 80 10.82 14.35 -7.45
CA VAL A 80 11.80 14.23 -8.54
C VAL A 80 11.85 12.80 -9.05
N SER A 81 11.89 11.81 -8.16
CA SER A 81 11.84 10.40 -8.53
C SER A 81 10.59 10.06 -9.35
N ASN A 82 9.40 10.50 -8.93
CA ASN A 82 8.17 10.27 -9.69
C ASN A 82 8.23 10.93 -11.08
N THR A 83 8.74 12.15 -11.19
CA THR A 83 8.92 12.82 -12.49
C THR A 83 9.86 12.02 -13.39
N LEU A 84 11.01 11.58 -12.87
CA LEU A 84 11.98 10.78 -13.61
C LEU A 84 11.39 9.45 -14.10
N LEU A 85 10.55 8.78 -13.29
CA LEU A 85 9.83 7.57 -13.72
C LEU A 85 8.91 7.85 -14.92
N TRP A 86 8.13 8.92 -14.87
CA TRP A 86 7.24 9.30 -15.98
C TRP A 86 8.02 9.71 -17.24
N THR A 87 9.12 10.47 -17.09
CA THR A 87 10.00 10.82 -18.20
C THR A 87 10.67 9.58 -18.80
N SER A 88 11.15 8.65 -17.96
CA SER A 88 11.74 7.39 -18.41
C SER A 88 10.73 6.54 -19.20
N LEU A 89 9.49 6.45 -18.71
CA LEU A 89 8.41 5.75 -19.42
C LEU A 89 8.11 6.43 -20.77
N ALA A 90 8.03 7.76 -20.80
CA ALA A 90 7.81 8.51 -22.03
C ALA A 90 8.93 8.23 -23.05
N PHE A 91 10.19 8.28 -22.64
CA PHE A 91 11.33 7.99 -23.53
C PHE A 91 11.31 6.53 -24.03
N SER A 92 10.93 5.58 -23.17
CA SER A 92 10.80 4.17 -23.55
C SER A 92 9.71 3.98 -24.62
N ILE A 93 8.56 4.63 -24.45
CA ILE A 93 7.46 4.61 -25.42
C ILE A 93 7.89 5.30 -26.73
N SER A 94 8.50 6.48 -26.65
CA SER A 94 8.98 7.21 -27.83
C SER A 94 10.01 6.40 -28.63
N SER A 95 10.96 5.75 -27.94
CA SER A 95 11.94 4.85 -28.58
C SER A 95 11.25 3.71 -29.33
N LEU A 96 10.26 3.06 -28.71
CA LEU A 96 9.50 1.99 -29.34
C LEU A 96 8.71 2.47 -30.56
N LEU A 97 8.02 3.62 -30.46
CA LEU A 97 7.26 4.20 -31.57
C LEU A 97 8.15 4.59 -32.75
N MET A 98 9.36 5.12 -32.48
CA MET A 98 10.34 5.45 -33.51
C MET A 98 10.79 4.23 -34.30
N LEU A 99 11.04 3.10 -33.62
CA LEU A 99 11.45 1.84 -34.25
C LEU A 99 10.31 1.15 -35.00
N SER A 100 9.11 1.08 -34.40
CA SER A 100 8.04 0.21 -34.91
C SER A 100 7.09 0.89 -35.90
N ILE A 101 6.88 2.21 -35.79
CA ILE A 101 5.89 2.93 -36.61
C ILE A 101 6.61 3.83 -37.62
N LEU A 102 7.54 4.64 -37.12
CA LEU A 102 8.13 5.71 -37.93
C LEU A 102 9.32 5.24 -38.78
N HIS A 103 9.84 4.03 -38.55
CA HIS A 103 10.99 3.45 -39.25
C HIS A 103 12.19 4.43 -39.32
N LEU A 104 12.35 5.25 -38.27
CA LEU A 104 13.41 6.25 -38.17
C LEU A 104 14.76 5.61 -37.84
N GLU A 105 15.84 6.39 -37.94
CA GLU A 105 17.20 5.92 -37.64
C GLU A 105 17.28 5.23 -36.27
N GLY A 106 17.71 3.96 -36.29
CA GLY A 106 17.80 3.13 -35.08
C GLY A 106 18.76 3.68 -34.02
N SER A 107 19.73 4.50 -34.42
CA SER A 107 20.70 5.15 -33.52
C SER A 107 20.01 6.07 -32.49
N LEU A 108 19.09 6.93 -32.94
CA LEU A 108 18.34 7.85 -32.08
C LEU A 108 17.42 7.10 -31.12
N ALA A 109 16.75 6.06 -31.61
CA ALA A 109 15.88 5.23 -30.79
C ALA A 109 16.67 4.49 -29.69
N VAL A 110 17.86 3.97 -30.01
CA VAL A 110 18.76 3.34 -29.03
C VAL A 110 19.24 4.36 -28.00
N LEU A 111 19.63 5.57 -28.41
CA LEU A 111 20.02 6.64 -27.48
C LEU A 111 18.89 7.02 -26.51
N LEU A 112 17.65 7.15 -27.00
CA LEU A 112 16.47 7.38 -26.16
C LEU A 112 16.24 6.24 -25.17
N MET A 113 16.42 5.00 -25.59
CA MET A 113 16.29 3.83 -24.71
C MET A 113 17.34 3.86 -23.60
N ILE A 114 18.61 4.15 -23.94
CA ILE A 114 19.69 4.28 -22.94
C ILE A 114 19.35 5.41 -21.95
N ALA A 115 18.92 6.56 -22.44
CA ALA A 115 18.50 7.67 -21.58
C ALA A 115 17.34 7.26 -20.66
N ALA A 116 16.34 6.54 -21.17
CA ALA A 116 15.22 6.03 -20.38
C ALA A 116 15.69 5.12 -19.23
N LEU A 117 16.63 4.21 -19.51
CA LEU A 117 17.20 3.30 -18.52
C LEU A 117 18.02 4.03 -17.45
N VAL A 118 18.81 5.03 -17.84
CA VAL A 118 19.57 5.86 -16.88
C VAL A 118 18.61 6.59 -15.95
N LEU A 119 17.57 7.25 -16.50
CA LEU A 119 16.56 7.95 -15.71
C LEU A 119 15.81 7.01 -14.76
N LEU A 120 15.46 5.80 -15.24
CA LEU A 120 14.81 4.76 -14.42
C LEU A 120 15.66 4.38 -13.21
N ASN A 121 16.96 4.15 -13.42
CA ASN A 121 17.88 3.77 -12.35
C ASN A 121 18.05 4.89 -11.31
N ILE A 122 18.22 6.15 -11.77
CA ILE A 122 18.28 7.31 -10.87
C ILE A 122 16.99 7.41 -10.06
N ALA A 123 15.84 7.27 -10.72
CA ALA A 123 14.54 7.32 -10.06
C ALA A 123 14.38 6.24 -8.99
N TYR A 124 14.82 5.01 -9.29
CA TYR A 124 14.81 3.88 -8.35
C TYR A 124 15.70 4.13 -7.13
N MET A 125 16.92 4.63 -7.34
CA MET A 125 17.83 4.98 -6.24
C MET A 125 17.25 6.07 -5.34
N LEU A 126 16.61 7.09 -5.92
CA LEU A 126 15.90 8.11 -5.14
C LEU A 126 14.71 7.53 -4.35
N LYS A 127 13.92 6.61 -4.94
CA LYS A 127 12.86 5.90 -4.20
C LYS A 127 13.41 5.11 -3.04
N LEU A 128 14.49 4.37 -3.25
CA LEU A 128 15.13 3.57 -2.20
C LEU A 128 15.62 4.46 -1.05
N TYR A 129 16.23 5.60 -1.37
CA TYR A 129 16.64 6.59 -0.37
C TYR A 129 15.44 7.11 0.42
N VAL A 130 14.37 7.56 -0.26
CA VAL A 130 13.14 8.05 0.38
C VAL A 130 12.56 6.99 1.30
N LEU A 131 12.44 5.76 0.82
CA LEU A 131 11.87 4.64 1.57
C LEU A 131 12.69 4.32 2.84
N THR A 132 14.02 4.27 2.69
CA THR A 132 14.92 3.97 3.80
C THR A 132 14.85 5.06 4.87
N LYS A 133 14.81 6.33 4.46
CA LYS A 133 14.68 7.45 5.39
C LYS A 133 13.32 7.51 6.08
N LEU A 134 12.23 7.28 5.36
CA LEU A 134 10.90 7.19 5.97
C LEU A 134 10.83 6.06 7.00
N ARG A 135 11.37 4.88 6.65
CA ARG A 135 11.43 3.74 7.57
C ARG A 135 12.23 4.06 8.82
N TRP A 136 13.36 4.77 8.68
CA TRP A 136 14.15 5.23 9.81
C TRP A 136 13.37 6.18 10.73
N ILE A 137 12.64 7.15 10.17
CA ILE A 137 11.80 8.08 10.95
C ILE A 137 10.72 7.32 11.74
N TYR A 138 10.03 6.38 11.09
CA TYR A 138 9.00 5.60 11.78
C TYR A 138 9.58 4.67 12.85
N ALA A 139 10.78 4.13 12.63
CA ALA A 139 11.46 3.30 13.61
C ALA A 139 11.92 4.11 14.83
N SER A 140 12.47 5.33 14.63
CA SER A 140 12.91 6.20 15.72
C SER A 140 11.75 6.69 16.60
N ARG A 141 10.53 6.76 16.05
CA ARG A 141 9.29 7.12 16.76
C ARG A 141 8.35 5.94 16.97
N SER A 142 8.91 4.73 17.03
CA SER A 142 8.13 3.49 17.14
C SER A 142 7.25 3.42 18.40
N SER A 143 7.65 4.07 19.50
CA SER A 143 6.86 4.16 20.73
C SER A 143 5.51 4.87 20.52
N GLU A 144 5.47 5.91 19.69
CA GLU A 144 4.24 6.65 19.34
C GLU A 144 3.22 5.74 18.61
N ILE A 145 3.70 4.73 17.88
CA ILE A 145 2.88 3.83 17.06
C ILE A 145 2.49 2.57 17.85
N ARG A 146 3.45 1.93 18.54
CA ARG A 146 3.22 0.68 19.29
C ARG A 146 2.21 0.85 20.42
N GLY A 147 2.10 2.05 21.00
CA GLY A 147 1.06 2.36 21.99
C GLY A 147 -0.38 2.25 21.46
N LYS A 148 -0.57 2.01 20.16
CA LYS A 148 -1.88 1.87 19.48
C LYS A 148 -2.11 0.47 18.91
N ASP A 149 -1.28 -0.51 19.26
CA ASP A 149 -1.36 -1.88 18.73
C ASP A 149 -2.73 -2.53 18.95
N ASP A 150 -3.32 -2.32 20.13
CA ASP A 150 -4.64 -2.85 20.47
C ASP A 150 -5.77 -2.29 19.60
N LEU A 151 -5.71 -0.99 19.30
CA LEU A 151 -6.68 -0.33 18.42
C LEU A 151 -6.60 -0.94 17.02
N PHE A 152 -5.40 -1.05 16.46
CA PHE A 152 -5.20 -1.65 15.13
C PHE A 152 -5.66 -3.10 15.07
N ARG A 153 -5.34 -3.90 16.09
CA ARG A 153 -5.77 -5.30 16.19
C ARG A 153 -7.29 -5.41 16.21
N ARG A 154 -7.95 -4.68 17.11
CA ARG A 154 -9.42 -4.72 17.26
C ARG A 154 -10.12 -4.23 16.00
N SER A 155 -9.64 -3.15 15.39
CA SER A 155 -10.17 -2.64 14.12
C SER A 155 -10.01 -3.64 12.96
N ALA A 156 -8.85 -4.31 12.86
CA ALA A 156 -8.64 -5.35 11.86
C ALA A 156 -9.56 -6.56 12.08
N ASP A 157 -9.76 -7.01 13.32
CA ASP A 157 -10.68 -8.10 13.64
C ASP A 157 -12.14 -7.75 13.29
N GLN A 158 -12.58 -6.53 13.58
CA GLN A 158 -13.91 -6.06 13.17
C GLN A 158 -14.05 -6.00 11.64
N LEU A 159 -13.02 -5.57 10.92
CA LEU A 159 -13.01 -5.59 9.45
C LEU A 159 -13.10 -7.02 8.92
N LEU A 160 -12.35 -7.97 9.49
CA LEU A 160 -12.39 -9.37 9.11
C LEU A 160 -13.78 -9.98 9.31
N ALA A 161 -14.44 -9.67 10.44
CA ALA A 161 -15.81 -10.10 10.69
C ALA A 161 -16.80 -9.55 9.66
N ARG A 162 -16.73 -8.24 9.34
CA ARG A 162 -17.54 -7.62 8.29
C ARG A 162 -17.25 -8.21 6.91
N MET A 163 -15.98 -8.48 6.63
CA MET A 163 -15.53 -8.99 5.34
C MET A 163 -16.04 -10.41 5.07
N ARG A 164 -16.09 -11.27 6.09
CA ARG A 164 -16.70 -12.61 5.96
C ARG A 164 -18.15 -12.51 5.45
N GLY A 165 -18.91 -11.53 5.96
CA GLY A 165 -20.27 -11.26 5.48
C GLY A 165 -20.32 -10.82 4.02
N GLU A 166 -19.42 -9.93 3.59
CA GLU A 166 -19.35 -9.46 2.20
C GLU A 166 -18.90 -10.56 1.23
N LEU A 167 -17.99 -11.45 1.64
CA LEU A 167 -17.56 -12.60 0.84
C LEU A 167 -18.72 -13.58 0.61
N ARG A 168 -19.49 -13.88 1.66
CA ARG A 168 -20.69 -14.72 1.55
C ARG A 168 -21.74 -14.10 0.61
N LYS A 169 -21.98 -12.79 0.70
CA LYS A 169 -22.88 -12.06 -0.24
C LYS A 169 -22.40 -12.14 -1.69
N ALA A 170 -21.09 -12.17 -1.90
CA ALA A 170 -20.49 -12.33 -3.23
C ALA A 170 -20.50 -13.78 -3.74
N GLY A 171 -20.91 -14.76 -2.92
CA GLY A 171 -20.85 -16.18 -3.27
C GLY A 171 -19.43 -16.76 -3.21
N VAL A 172 -18.50 -16.09 -2.52
CA VAL A 172 -17.11 -16.54 -2.35
C VAL A 172 -16.97 -17.21 -1.00
N ASP A 173 -16.40 -18.42 -0.98
CA ASP A 173 -16.02 -19.08 0.26
C ASP A 173 -14.90 -18.31 0.97
N PRO A 174 -15.13 -17.79 2.19
CA PRO A 174 -14.10 -17.10 2.96
C PRO A 174 -12.80 -17.90 3.13
N SER A 175 -12.86 -19.24 3.19
CA SER A 175 -11.68 -20.08 3.41
C SER A 175 -10.63 -19.97 2.29
N THR A 176 -11.08 -19.62 1.07
CA THR A 176 -10.23 -19.46 -0.11
C THR A 176 -9.43 -18.15 -0.12
N VAL A 177 -9.82 -17.18 0.71
CA VAL A 177 -9.16 -15.88 0.80
C VAL A 177 -7.95 -15.98 1.72
N THR A 178 -6.78 -15.73 1.14
CA THR A 178 -5.50 -15.73 1.86
C THR A 178 -5.03 -14.32 2.19
N PHE A 179 -4.45 -14.17 3.37
CA PHE A 179 -3.81 -12.94 3.82
C PHE A 179 -2.33 -13.20 4.06
N LYS A 180 -1.52 -12.16 3.85
CA LYS A 180 -0.11 -12.12 4.25
C LYS A 180 0.02 -11.06 5.34
N LEU A 181 -0.02 -11.48 6.60
CA LEU A 181 0.04 -10.59 7.76
C LEU A 181 1.31 -10.85 8.56
N TYR A 182 1.80 -9.83 9.27
CA TYR A 182 2.96 -9.89 10.14
C TYR A 182 2.63 -10.50 11.50
N PHE A 183 1.37 -10.40 11.95
CA PHE A 183 0.87 -11.01 13.18
C PHE A 183 -0.17 -12.11 12.90
N ASP A 184 -0.29 -13.07 13.82
CA ASP A 184 -1.24 -14.19 13.78
C ASP A 184 -2.31 -14.12 14.88
N ASP A 185 -2.41 -12.98 15.59
CA ASP A 185 -3.25 -12.75 16.75
C ASP A 185 -4.71 -12.37 16.43
N TYR A 186 -5.17 -12.67 15.21
CA TYR A 186 -6.49 -12.32 14.69
C TYR A 186 -7.52 -13.42 14.95
N SER A 187 -8.62 -13.08 15.62
CA SER A 187 -9.63 -14.06 16.09
C SER A 187 -10.32 -14.83 14.94
N GLN A 188 -10.50 -14.17 13.80
CA GLN A 188 -11.23 -14.72 12.66
C GLN A 188 -10.37 -15.61 11.75
N LEU A 189 -9.05 -15.63 11.96
CA LEU A 189 -8.09 -16.25 11.06
C LEU A 189 -7.38 -17.45 11.69
N ARG A 190 -6.89 -18.35 10.83
CA ARG A 190 -5.99 -19.45 11.19
C ARG A 190 -4.75 -19.42 10.31
N VAL A 191 -3.61 -19.83 10.88
CA VAL A 191 -2.35 -19.91 10.14
C VAL A 191 -2.37 -21.13 9.24
N VAL A 192 -2.11 -20.93 7.95
CA VAL A 192 -1.96 -22.01 6.95
C VAL A 192 -0.51 -22.19 6.50
N GLY A 193 0.37 -21.25 6.85
CA GLY A 193 1.81 -21.38 6.61
C GLY A 193 2.60 -20.19 7.12
N LYS A 194 3.92 -20.35 7.23
CA LYS A 194 4.85 -19.28 7.61
C LYS A 194 5.76 -18.95 6.44
N GLY A 195 5.85 -17.68 6.08
CA GLY A 195 6.82 -17.14 5.13
C GLY A 195 7.98 -16.46 5.84
N ARG A 196 8.92 -15.89 5.07
CA ARG A 196 10.01 -15.08 5.64
C ARG A 196 9.45 -13.77 6.21
N GLY A 197 9.19 -13.76 7.52
CA GLY A 197 8.74 -12.58 8.26
C GLY A 197 7.25 -12.25 8.14
N PHE A 198 6.41 -13.18 7.65
CA PHE A 198 4.96 -13.05 7.61
C PHE A 198 4.27 -14.40 7.75
N TYR A 199 3.01 -14.39 8.16
CA TYR A 199 2.12 -15.53 8.24
C TYR A 199 1.16 -15.53 7.04
N ARG A 200 0.97 -16.70 6.44
CA ARG A 200 -0.14 -16.94 5.52
C ARG A 200 -1.33 -17.38 6.36
N LEU A 201 -2.41 -16.61 6.30
CA LEU A 201 -3.60 -16.83 7.10
C LEU A 201 -4.83 -16.98 6.19
N THR A 202 -5.81 -17.76 6.62
CA THR A 202 -7.14 -17.85 5.99
C THR A 202 -8.22 -17.70 7.05
N PHE A 203 -9.46 -17.45 6.64
CA PHE A 203 -10.58 -17.52 7.56
C PHE A 203 -10.70 -18.92 8.19
N ARG A 204 -11.08 -18.91 9.47
CA ARG A 204 -11.66 -20.07 10.15
C ARG A 204 -13.07 -20.32 9.63
#